data_AF-A0A382JNY2-F1
#
_entry.id   AF-A0A382JNY2-F1
#
_cell.length_a   1.000
_cell.length_b   1.000
_cell.length_c   1.000
_cell.angle_alpha   90.00
_cell.angle_beta   90.00
_cell.angle_gamma   90.00
#
_symmetry.space_group_name_H-M   'P 1'
#
loop_
_entity.id
_entity.type
_entity.pdbx_description
1 polymer ?
#
loop_
_entity_poly.entity_id
_entity_poly.type
_entity_poly.pdbx_seq_one_letter_code
_entity_poly.pdbx_strand_id
1 'polypeptide(L)'
;MKRKKVHIVGTGTIGEPLIGLLCDYRDQLGIDDVSFHKNTPLLSDKSKIIDLIHRGARLVVDEKKTGSFKEMGMEPDFETEEAIKRATVVIDCTPKGIGHKNKEKYYSKFSDSVNGFLAQGSENGFGKKYAHGINDKALMEGDQF
;
A
#
# COMPACT_ATOMS: atom_id res chain seq x y z
N MET A 1 11.72 -9.95 -16.53
CA MET A 1 10.73 -8.86 -16.32
C MET A 1 10.98 -8.21 -14.96
N LYS A 2 10.71 -6.90 -14.81
CA LYS A 2 10.73 -6.22 -13.50
C LYS A 2 9.62 -6.83 -12.64
N ARG A 3 9.93 -7.25 -11.41
CA ARG A 3 8.94 -7.83 -10.48
C ARG A 3 7.86 -6.79 -10.14
N LYS A 4 6.59 -7.14 -10.28
CA LYS A 4 5.44 -6.29 -9.97
C LYS A 4 5.09 -6.40 -8.49
N LYS A 5 5.43 -5.37 -7.71
CA LYS A 5 5.16 -5.34 -6.27
C LYS A 5 4.11 -4.28 -5.97
N VAL A 6 3.06 -4.63 -5.24
CA VAL A 6 2.02 -3.69 -4.82
C VAL A 6 2.17 -3.43 -3.33
N HIS A 7 2.31 -2.16 -2.96
CA HIS A 7 2.39 -1.73 -1.57
C HIS A 7 1.13 -0.98 -1.18
N ILE A 8 0.43 -1.42 -0.14
CA ILE A 8 -0.82 -0.81 0.32
C ILE A 8 -0.56 -0.07 1.63
N VAL A 9 -0.92 1.21 1.71
CA VAL A 9 -0.75 2.00 2.94
C VAL A 9 -2.08 2.12 3.67
N GLY A 10 -2.15 1.55 4.88
CA GLY A 10 -3.34 1.54 5.71
C GLY A 10 -4.19 0.28 5.54
N THR A 11 -4.59 -0.30 6.66
CA THR A 11 -5.39 -1.54 6.76
C THR A 11 -6.80 -1.25 7.30
N GLY A 12 -7.40 -0.15 6.83
CA GLY A 12 -8.77 0.23 7.20
C GLY A 12 -9.81 -0.53 6.38
N THR A 13 -11.05 -0.01 6.37
CA THR A 13 -12.21 -0.60 5.66
C THR A 13 -11.95 -0.92 4.19
N ILE A 14 -11.13 -0.12 3.50
CA ILE A 14 -10.76 -0.35 2.09
C ILE A 14 -9.48 -1.17 1.97
N GLY A 15 -8.46 -0.83 2.77
CA GLY A 15 -7.14 -1.42 2.65
C GLY A 15 -7.11 -2.91 2.99
N GLU A 16 -7.74 -3.32 4.10
CA GLU A 16 -7.80 -4.73 4.53
C GLU A 16 -8.36 -5.66 3.44
N PRO A 17 -9.59 -5.44 2.91
CA PRO A 17 -10.12 -6.31 1.86
C PRO A 17 -9.34 -6.22 0.55
N LEU A 18 -8.76 -5.06 0.21
CA LEU A 18 -7.93 -4.92 -0.99
C LEU A 18 -6.66 -5.76 -0.90
N ILE A 19 -5.97 -5.75 0.24
CA ILE A 19 -4.77 -6.58 0.46
C ILE A 19 -5.14 -8.05 0.30
N GLY A 20 -6.22 -8.49 0.95
CA GLY A 20 -6.69 -9.86 0.84
C GLY A 20 -7.00 -10.27 -0.61
N LEU A 21 -7.72 -9.42 -1.35
CA LEU A 21 -8.05 -9.67 -2.75
C LEU A 21 -6.79 -9.76 -3.61
N LEU A 22 -5.84 -8.84 -3.44
CA LEU A 22 -4.60 -8.85 -4.21
C LEU A 22 -3.74 -10.07 -3.90
N CYS A 23 -3.76 -10.58 -2.67
CA CYS A 23 -3.12 -11.84 -2.30
C CYS A 23 -3.78 -13.05 -2.98
N ASP A 24 -5.11 -13.16 -2.90
CA ASP A 24 -5.84 -14.32 -3.45
C ASP A 24 -5.76 -14.41 -4.97
N TYR A 25 -5.73 -13.25 -5.65
CA TYR A 25 -5.72 -13.15 -7.11
C TYR A 25 -4.34 -12.79 -7.68
N ARG A 26 -3.29 -12.84 -6.85
CA ARG A 26 -1.94 -12.39 -7.18
C ARG A 26 -1.44 -12.98 -8.51
N ASP A 27 -1.57 -14.30 -8.66
CA ASP A 27 -1.05 -15.02 -9.83
C ASP A 27 -1.83 -14.68 -11.10
N GLN A 28 -3.15 -14.51 -10.99
CA GLN A 28 -4.02 -14.12 -12.11
C GLN A 28 -3.73 -12.68 -12.57
N LEU A 29 -3.38 -11.81 -11.64
CA LEU A 29 -3.01 -10.42 -11.91
C LEU A 29 -1.53 -10.26 -12.33
N GLY A 30 -0.74 -11.34 -12.25
CA GLY A 30 0.70 -11.33 -12.50
C GLY A 30 1.44 -10.38 -11.56
N ILE A 31 1.03 -10.32 -10.30
CA ILE A 31 1.69 -9.60 -9.21
C ILE A 31 2.70 -10.57 -8.56
N ASP A 32 3.87 -10.09 -8.18
CA ASP A 32 4.90 -10.93 -7.54
C ASP A 32 4.85 -10.86 -6.01
N ASP A 33 4.51 -9.69 -5.45
CA ASP A 33 4.55 -9.45 -4.01
C ASP A 33 3.49 -8.40 -3.61
N VAL A 34 2.87 -8.61 -2.45
CA VAL A 34 1.89 -7.70 -1.85
C VAL A 34 2.39 -7.37 -0.45
N SER A 35 2.65 -6.10 -0.18
CA SER A 35 3.05 -5.63 1.15
C SER A 35 2.08 -4.58 1.65
N PHE A 36 1.94 -4.45 2.97
CA PHE A 36 1.03 -3.48 3.57
C PHE A 36 1.63 -2.78 4.78
N HIS A 37 1.39 -1.47 4.88
CA HIS A 37 1.79 -0.67 6.03
C HIS A 37 0.72 -0.65 7.12
N LYS A 38 1.15 -0.93 8.36
CA LYS A 38 0.35 -0.69 9.56
C LYS A 38 1.00 0.36 10.45
N ASN A 39 0.25 1.43 10.73
CA ASN A 39 0.76 2.53 11.55
C ASN A 39 0.82 2.23 13.05
N THR A 40 -0.14 1.51 13.60
CA THR A 40 -0.26 1.30 15.06
C THR A 40 -0.52 -0.18 15.35
N PRO A 41 0.25 -0.79 16.26
CA PRO A 41 0.02 -2.15 16.70
C PRO A 41 -1.15 -2.15 17.69
N LEU A 42 -2.30 -2.66 17.26
CA LEU A 42 -3.51 -2.77 18.09
C LEU A 42 -3.84 -4.24 18.29
N LEU A 43 -4.18 -4.64 19.51
CA LEU A 43 -4.54 -6.03 19.83
C LEU A 43 -5.78 -6.48 19.04
N SER A 44 -6.73 -5.58 18.83
CA SER A 44 -7.92 -5.80 17.99
C SER A 44 -7.59 -6.15 16.55
N ASP A 45 -6.43 -5.73 16.05
CA ASP A 45 -6.02 -5.90 14.66
C ASP A 45 -5.09 -7.10 14.49
N LYS A 46 -4.60 -7.71 15.58
CA LYS A 46 -3.61 -8.79 15.53
C LYS A 46 -4.08 -9.96 14.69
N SER A 47 -5.29 -10.47 14.93
CA SER A 47 -5.84 -11.61 14.17
C SER A 47 -5.92 -11.31 12.67
N LYS A 48 -6.35 -10.10 12.31
CA LYS A 48 -6.45 -9.64 10.93
C LYS A 48 -5.09 -9.53 10.25
N ILE A 49 -4.10 -8.96 10.94
CA ILE A 49 -2.73 -8.83 10.41
C ILE A 49 -2.12 -10.21 10.18
N ILE A 50 -2.30 -11.14 11.13
CA ILE A 50 -1.80 -12.51 10.99
C ILE A 50 -2.50 -13.25 9.84
N ASP A 51 -3.81 -13.06 9.65
CA ASP A 51 -4.53 -13.61 8.50
C ASP A 51 -3.96 -13.11 7.16
N LEU A 52 -3.74 -11.81 7.03
CA LEU A 52 -3.13 -11.23 5.82
C LEU A 52 -1.71 -11.80 5.57
N ILE A 53 -0.92 -11.97 6.62
CA ILE A 53 0.42 -12.59 6.52
C ILE A 53 0.31 -14.04 6.07
N HIS A 54 -0.63 -14.82 6.62
CA HIS A 54 -0.87 -16.21 6.19
C HIS A 54 -1.32 -16.30 4.73
N ARG A 55 -2.02 -15.28 4.22
CA ARG A 55 -2.38 -15.16 2.79
C ARG A 55 -1.21 -14.69 1.92
N GLY A 56 -0.03 -14.51 2.50
CA GLY A 56 1.21 -14.17 1.81
C GLY A 56 1.46 -12.68 1.65
N ALA A 57 0.71 -11.83 2.36
CA ALA A 57 1.01 -10.40 2.44
C ALA A 57 2.19 -10.14 3.39
N ARG A 58 2.95 -9.08 3.13
CA ARG A 58 4.16 -8.76 3.90
C ARG A 58 3.94 -7.54 4.76
N LEU A 59 4.18 -7.66 6.07
CA LEU A 59 3.92 -6.59 7.02
C LEU A 59 5.03 -5.54 6.94
N VAL A 60 4.63 -4.27 6.84
CA VAL A 60 5.51 -3.11 6.82
C VAL A 60 5.13 -2.18 7.96
N VAL A 61 6.12 -1.67 8.68
CA VAL A 61 5.90 -0.73 9.78
C VAL A 61 6.94 0.39 9.73
N ASP A 62 6.71 1.45 10.50
CA ASP A 62 7.74 2.46 10.71
C ASP A 62 8.88 1.87 11.55
N GLU A 63 10.14 2.17 11.22
CA GLU A 63 11.36 1.71 11.93
C GLU A 63 11.21 1.81 13.47
N LYS A 64 10.74 2.96 13.94
CA LYS A 64 10.56 3.25 15.38
C LYS A 64 9.50 2.40 16.08
N LYS A 65 8.68 1.67 15.31
CA LYS A 65 7.56 0.84 15.80
C LYS A 65 7.81 -0.65 15.63
N THR A 66 8.91 -1.05 14.99
CA THR A 66 9.24 -2.48 14.80
C THR A 66 9.19 -3.26 16.11
N GLY A 67 9.74 -2.72 17.20
CA GLY A 67 9.73 -3.39 18.51
C GLY A 67 8.31 -3.69 19.03
N SER A 68 7.39 -2.72 18.98
CA SER A 68 6.04 -2.89 19.52
C SER A 68 5.17 -3.85 18.71
N PHE A 69 5.43 -4.01 17.41
CA PHE A 69 4.80 -5.05 16.60
C PHE A 69 5.35 -6.45 16.95
N LYS A 70 6.67 -6.59 17.08
CA LYS A 70 7.32 -7.86 17.47
C LYS A 70 6.87 -8.35 18.85
N GLU A 71 6.74 -7.46 19.83
CA GLU A 71 6.21 -7.77 21.16
C GLU A 71 4.78 -8.37 21.10
N MET A 72 4.00 -7.99 20.09
CA MET A 72 2.67 -8.54 19.84
C MET A 72 2.68 -9.80 18.97
N GLY A 73 3.85 -10.30 18.57
CA GLY A 73 4.01 -11.45 17.68
C GLY A 73 3.67 -11.15 16.22
N MET A 74 3.75 -9.88 15.81
CA MET A 74 3.59 -9.44 14.43
C MET A 74 4.97 -9.03 13.89
N GLU A 75 5.66 -9.94 13.23
CA GLU A 75 7.01 -9.71 12.70
C GLU A 75 6.96 -8.92 11.38
N PRO A 76 7.48 -7.68 11.33
CA PRO A 76 7.52 -6.91 10.09
C PRO A 76 8.63 -7.41 9.15
N ASP A 77 8.35 -7.45 7.84
CA ASP A 77 9.34 -7.76 6.81
C ASP A 77 10.22 -6.56 6.46
N PHE A 78 9.63 -5.36 6.39
CA PHE A 78 10.29 -4.14 5.90
C PHE A 78 9.91 -2.90 6.70
N GLU A 79 10.73 -1.88 6.51
CA GLU A 79 10.40 -0.51 6.91
C GLU A 79 9.66 0.25 5.80
N THR A 80 8.91 1.28 6.19
CA THR A 80 8.06 2.10 5.31
C THR A 80 8.77 2.57 4.03
N GLU A 81 9.93 3.21 4.13
CA GLU A 81 10.62 3.74 2.94
C GLU A 81 11.21 2.62 2.06
N GLU A 82 11.66 1.52 2.66
CA GLU A 82 12.17 0.36 1.91
C GLU A 82 11.04 -0.28 1.07
N ALA A 83 9.86 -0.45 1.67
CA ALA A 83 8.70 -1.01 0.98
C ALA A 83 8.26 -0.12 -0.20
N ILE A 84 8.21 1.20 0.00
CA ILE A 84 7.84 2.16 -1.06
C ILE A 84 8.87 2.12 -2.20
N LYS A 85 10.17 2.20 -1.90
CA LYS A 85 11.25 2.17 -2.91
C LYS A 85 11.21 0.90 -3.77
N ARG A 86 10.78 -0.22 -3.19
CA ARG A 86 10.69 -1.51 -3.88
C ARG A 86 9.39 -1.70 -4.65
N ALA A 87 8.37 -0.88 -4.38
CA ALA A 87 7.04 -1.02 -4.97
C ALA A 87 7.07 -0.66 -6.46
N THR A 88 6.26 -1.38 -7.25
CA THR A 88 5.89 -0.94 -8.59
C THR A 88 4.75 0.07 -8.51
N VAL A 89 3.80 -0.18 -7.62
CA VAL A 89 2.66 0.70 -7.37
C VAL A 89 2.43 0.81 -5.86
N VAL A 90 2.13 2.02 -5.40
CA VAL A 90 1.68 2.27 -4.02
C VAL A 90 0.20 2.66 -4.05
N ILE A 91 -0.61 2.05 -3.18
CA ILE A 91 -2.03 2.36 -3.03
C ILE A 91 -2.27 2.87 -1.62
N ASP A 92 -2.53 4.18 -1.49
CA ASP A 92 -2.83 4.82 -0.22
C ASP A 92 -4.32 4.68 0.11
N CYS A 93 -4.58 3.89 1.16
CA CYS A 93 -5.89 3.62 1.72
C CYS A 93 -6.09 4.30 3.09
N THR A 94 -5.30 5.34 3.40
CA THR A 94 -5.37 6.07 4.66
C THR A 94 -6.53 7.06 4.71
N PRO A 95 -6.96 7.49 5.91
CA PRO A 95 -8.03 8.46 6.05
C PRO A 95 -7.76 9.78 5.32
N LYS A 96 -8.84 10.53 5.08
CA LYS A 96 -8.80 11.80 4.35
C LYS A 96 -7.70 12.75 4.85
N GLY A 97 -6.92 13.28 3.91
CA GLY A 97 -5.82 14.24 4.12
C GLY A 97 -4.48 13.59 4.49
N ILE A 98 -4.44 12.29 4.79
CA ILE A 98 -3.19 11.59 5.10
C ILE A 98 -2.44 11.23 3.81
N GLY A 99 -3.14 10.91 2.71
CA GLY A 99 -2.53 10.63 1.41
C GLY A 99 -1.69 11.80 0.90
N HIS A 100 -2.19 13.02 1.01
CA HIS A 100 -1.39 14.23 0.69
C HIS A 100 -0.12 14.35 1.54
N LYS A 101 -0.22 14.10 2.85
CA LYS A 101 0.96 14.12 3.75
C LYS A 101 1.97 13.04 3.38
N ASN A 102 1.50 11.85 3.04
CA ASN A 102 2.37 10.76 2.57
C ASN A 102 3.00 11.09 1.22
N LYS A 103 2.30 11.79 0.34
CA LYS A 103 2.84 12.26 -0.93
C LYS A 103 4.04 13.18 -0.73
N GLU A 104 3.88 14.21 0.10
CA GLU A 104 4.94 15.16 0.43
C GLU A 104 6.09 14.49 1.20
N LYS A 105 5.77 13.64 2.17
CA LYS A 105 6.76 13.03 3.06
C LYS A 105 7.55 11.89 2.42
N TYR A 106 6.90 11.08 1.58
CA TYR A 106 7.45 9.83 1.07
C TYR A 106 7.36 9.72 -0.45
N TYR A 107 6.18 9.82 -1.06
CA TYR A 107 5.98 9.36 -2.43
C TYR A 107 6.77 10.15 -3.46
N SER A 108 6.82 11.48 -3.33
CA SER A 108 7.60 12.33 -4.23
C SER A 108 9.10 12.01 -4.24
N LYS A 109 9.64 11.42 -3.17
CA LYS A 109 11.06 10.99 -3.12
C LYS A 109 11.34 9.75 -4.00
N PHE A 110 10.30 8.99 -4.32
CA PHE A 110 10.41 7.70 -5.00
C PHE A 110 9.75 7.69 -6.39
N SER A 111 9.39 8.86 -6.92
CA SER A 111 8.82 9.04 -8.27
C SER A 111 9.69 8.43 -9.37
N ASP A 112 11.00 8.39 -9.20
CA ASP A 112 11.88 7.83 -10.23
C ASP A 112 11.89 6.28 -10.23
N SER A 113 11.35 5.65 -9.17
CA SER A 113 11.41 4.20 -8.95
C SER A 113 10.05 3.49 -8.99
N VAL A 114 8.99 4.19 -8.60
CA VAL A 114 7.61 3.70 -8.51
C VAL A 114 6.83 4.16 -9.73
N ASN A 115 6.09 3.26 -10.37
CA ASN A 115 5.38 3.57 -11.61
C ASN A 115 4.09 4.37 -11.37
N GLY A 116 3.46 4.22 -10.20
CA GLY A 116 2.23 4.93 -9.88
C GLY A 116 1.91 4.94 -8.39
N PHE A 117 1.31 6.04 -7.95
CA PHE A 117 0.77 6.23 -6.61
C PHE A 117 -0.72 6.49 -6.74
N LEU A 118 -1.53 5.68 -6.07
CA LEU A 118 -2.99 5.82 -6.07
C LEU A 118 -3.43 6.26 -4.68
N ALA A 119 -4.51 7.02 -4.61
CA ALA A 119 -5.16 7.36 -3.35
C ALA A 119 -6.68 7.21 -3.47
N GLN A 120 -7.35 7.14 -2.32
CA GLN A 120 -8.80 7.08 -2.24
C GLN A 120 -9.46 8.34 -2.81
N GLY A 121 -10.70 8.21 -3.28
CA GLY A 121 -11.44 9.31 -3.92
C GLY A 121 -11.69 10.54 -3.02
N SER A 122 -11.46 10.44 -1.71
CA SER A 122 -11.49 11.57 -0.77
C SER A 122 -10.30 12.53 -0.90
N GLU A 123 -9.20 12.09 -1.52
CA GLU A 123 -7.96 12.88 -1.68
C GLU A 123 -8.00 13.75 -2.94
N ASN A 124 -8.87 14.77 -2.94
CA ASN A 124 -8.99 15.68 -4.08
C ASN A 124 -7.69 16.47 -4.32
N GLY A 125 -7.12 16.35 -5.52
CA GLY A 125 -5.86 16.99 -5.88
C GLY A 125 -4.62 16.13 -5.60
N PHE A 126 -4.79 14.90 -5.11
CA PHE A 126 -3.67 13.96 -5.00
C PHE A 126 -3.11 13.58 -6.37
N GLY A 127 -4.01 13.42 -7.33
CA GLY A 127 -3.73 12.86 -8.64
C GLY A 127 -4.92 12.92 -9.58
N LYS A 128 -4.83 12.26 -10.72
CA LYS A 128 -5.92 12.23 -11.71
C LYS A 128 -7.08 11.35 -11.22
N LYS A 129 -8.29 11.90 -11.21
CA LYS A 129 -9.49 11.12 -10.88
C LYS A 129 -9.76 10.09 -11.97
N TYR A 130 -9.84 8.83 -11.58
CA TYR A 130 -10.08 7.71 -12.48
C TYR A 130 -11.21 6.81 -11.95
N ALA A 131 -12.09 6.40 -12.85
CA ALA A 131 -13.12 5.40 -12.63
C ALA A 131 -13.19 4.50 -13.87
N HIS A 132 -12.90 3.22 -13.66
CA HIS A 132 -12.82 2.22 -14.73
C HIS A 132 -14.13 2.15 -15.53
N GLY A 133 -14.01 2.21 -16.86
CA GLY A 133 -15.15 2.17 -17.77
C GLY A 133 -15.95 3.48 -17.87
N ILE A 134 -15.59 4.51 -17.09
CA ILE A 134 -16.26 5.82 -17.13
C ILE A 134 -15.38 6.83 -17.86
N ASN A 135 -14.12 6.97 -17.42
CA ASN A 135 -13.22 7.98 -17.96
C ASN A 135 -11.85 7.41 -18.34
N ASP A 136 -11.82 6.25 -19.00
CA ASP A 136 -10.57 5.56 -19.34
C ASP A 136 -9.59 6.42 -20.14
N LYS A 137 -10.09 7.29 -21.01
CA LYS A 137 -9.29 8.25 -21.79
C LYS A 137 -8.57 9.30 -20.93
N ALA A 138 -8.93 9.44 -19.67
CA ALA A 138 -8.27 10.36 -18.75
C ALA A 138 -6.88 9.86 -18.39
N LEU A 139 -6.70 8.54 -18.21
CA LEU A 139 -5.43 7.94 -17.82
C LEU A 139 -4.51 7.83 -19.05
N MET A 140 -3.35 8.47 -18.98
CA MET A 140 -2.35 8.54 -20.03
C MET A 140 -1.05 7.87 -19.59
N GLU A 141 -0.26 7.42 -20.57
CA GLU A 141 1.09 6.93 -20.30
C GLU A 141 1.94 8.05 -19.66
N GLY A 142 2.62 7.72 -18.56
CA GLY A 142 3.39 8.69 -17.78
C GLY A 142 2.62 9.35 -16.63
N ASP A 143 1.30 9.16 -16.53
CA ASP A 143 0.57 9.55 -15.32
C ASP A 143 1.07 8.70 -14.14
N GLN A 144 1.56 9.39 -13.11
CA GLN A 144 2.11 8.74 -11.91
C GLN A 144 1.26 9.00 -10.65
N PHE A 145 0.43 10.05 -10.64
CA PHE A 145 -0.49 10.40 -9.57
C PHE A 145 -1.89 10.63 -10.13
#